data_AF-W1XZ62-F1
#
_entry.id   AF-W1XZ62-F1
#
_cell.length_a   1.000
_cell.length_b   1.000
_cell.length_c   1.000
_cell.angle_alpha   90.00
_cell.angle_beta   90.00
_cell.angle_gamma   90.00
#
_symmetry.space_group_name_H-M   'P 1'
#
loop_
_entity.id
_entity.type
_entity.pdbx_description
1 polymer ?
#
loop_
_entity_poly.entity_id
_entity_poly.type
_entity_poly.pdbx_seq_one_letter_code
_entity_poly.pdbx_strand_id
1 'polypeptide(L)' 'LVKYSDEFVFSPTLAFENREDGLSGLTKAYNFKFKDVKSMDGSLRYQALTSGQAQVIDAFSTDGLLEKFKLRVLED' A
#
# COMPACT_ATOMS: atom_id res chain seq x y z
N LEU A 1 -2.92 -10.47 -5.15
CA LEU A 1 -3.07 -9.71 -3.89
C LEU A 1 -4.47 -9.89 -3.26
N VAL A 2 -5.55 -9.78 -4.05
CA VAL A 2 -6.95 -9.81 -3.56
C VAL A 2 -7.27 -11.00 -2.64
N LYS A 3 -6.74 -12.19 -2.93
CA LYS A 3 -6.97 -13.41 -2.13
C LYS A 3 -6.48 -13.32 -0.66
N TYR A 4 -5.51 -12.47 -0.38
CA TYR A 4 -4.86 -12.34 0.94
C TYR A 4 -5.01 -10.94 1.54
N SER A 5 -5.82 -10.08 0.92
CA SER A 5 -5.92 -8.68 1.36
C SER A 5 -6.41 -8.60 2.81
N ASP A 6 -7.27 -9.52 3.22
CA ASP A 6 -7.88 -9.61 4.55
C ASP A 6 -6.90 -9.99 5.66
N GLU A 7 -5.71 -10.45 5.31
CA GLU A 7 -4.60 -10.70 6.23
C GLU A 7 -3.62 -9.53 6.29
N PHE A 8 -3.67 -8.62 5.31
CA PHE A 8 -2.68 -7.57 5.14
C PHE A 8 -3.14 -6.21 5.62
N VAL A 9 -2.19 -5.51 6.26
CA VAL A 9 -2.32 -4.09 6.60
C VAL A 9 -1.80 -3.25 5.44
N PHE A 10 -2.65 -2.38 4.92
CA PHE A 10 -2.31 -1.43 3.86
C PHE A 10 -1.94 -0.08 4.46
N SER A 11 -0.79 0.45 4.09
CA SER A 11 -0.30 1.73 4.57
C SER A 11 -0.05 2.71 3.42
N PRO A 12 -1.14 3.33 2.91
CA PRO A 12 -1.03 4.35 1.88
C PRO A 12 -0.57 5.70 2.46
N THR A 13 -0.25 6.64 1.57
CA THR A 13 -0.20 8.05 1.93
C THR A 13 -1.59 8.61 2.22
N LEU A 14 -1.69 9.64 3.09
CA LEU A 14 -2.96 10.33 3.33
C LEU A 14 -3.58 10.88 2.03
N ALA A 15 -2.74 11.31 1.08
CA ALA A 15 -3.20 11.78 -0.22
C ALA A 15 -3.86 10.64 -1.02
N PHE A 16 -3.31 9.43 -0.98
CA PHE A 16 -3.86 8.28 -1.68
C PHE A 16 -5.14 7.76 -1.01
N GLU A 17 -5.24 7.80 0.31
CA GLU A 17 -6.49 7.44 1.02
C GLU A 17 -7.63 8.41 0.67
N ASN A 18 -7.38 9.72 0.69
CA ASN A 18 -8.41 10.74 0.46
C ASN A 18 -8.75 10.95 -1.03
N ARG A 19 -7.98 10.36 -1.95
CA ARG A 19 -8.26 10.43 -3.38
C ARG A 19 -9.38 9.48 -3.76
N GLU A 20 -10.34 9.99 -4.54
CA GLU A 20 -11.46 9.20 -5.05
C GLU A 20 -10.99 8.04 -5.93
N ASP A 21 -9.93 8.27 -6.72
CA ASP A 21 -9.23 7.31 -7.55
C ASP A 21 -8.08 6.57 -6.83
N GLY A 22 -7.86 6.84 -5.54
CA GLY A 22 -6.86 6.19 -4.72
C GLY A 22 -7.41 4.92 -4.08
N LEU A 23 -7.48 4.89 -2.74
CA LEU A 23 -7.95 3.71 -2.02
C LEU A 23 -9.39 3.29 -2.40
N SER A 24 -10.30 4.26 -2.52
CA SER A 24 -11.70 3.99 -2.86
C SER A 24 -11.83 3.41 -4.27
N GLY A 25 -11.15 4.00 -5.26
CA GLY A 25 -11.11 3.51 -6.64
C GLY A 25 -10.51 2.10 -6.74
N LEU A 26 -9.36 1.87 -6.11
CA LEU A 26 -8.68 0.58 -6.11
C LEU A 26 -9.54 -0.52 -5.46
N THR A 27 -10.19 -0.20 -4.34
CA THR A 27 -11.10 -1.11 -3.64
C THR A 27 -12.30 -1.46 -4.52
N LYS A 28 -12.86 -0.51 -5.27
CA LYS A 28 -13.98 -0.78 -6.19
C LYS A 28 -13.57 -1.62 -7.40
N ALA A 29 -12.39 -1.36 -7.98
CA ALA A 29 -11.91 -2.06 -9.17
C ALA A 29 -11.54 -3.52 -8.88
N TYR A 30 -10.85 -3.77 -7.76
CA TYR A 30 -10.29 -5.09 -7.44
C TYR A 30 -10.99 -5.80 -6.28
N ASN A 31 -11.97 -5.16 -5.66
CA ASN A 31 -12.73 -5.68 -4.51
C ASN A 31 -11.83 -6.07 -3.33
N PHE A 32 -10.80 -5.26 -3.07
CA PHE A 32 -9.89 -5.47 -1.95
C PHE A 32 -10.61 -5.36 -0.61
N LYS A 33 -10.23 -6.21 0.34
CA LYS A 33 -10.68 -6.13 1.72
C LYS A 33 -9.46 -6.20 2.60
N PHE A 34 -8.85 -5.06 2.90
CA PHE A 34 -7.67 -5.03 3.76
C PHE A 34 -8.05 -5.33 5.21
N LYS A 35 -7.15 -5.99 5.95
CA LYS A 35 -7.33 -6.23 7.39
C LYS A 35 -7.46 -4.92 8.15
N ASP A 36 -6.60 -3.98 7.80
CA ASP A 36 -6.52 -2.65 8.39
C ASP A 36 -5.89 -1.70 7.37
N VAL A 37 -6.26 -0.42 7.44
CA VAL A 37 -5.70 0.64 6.59
C VAL A 37 -5.16 1.73 7.49
N LYS A 38 -3.85 1.95 7.43
CA LYS A 38 -3.14 2.94 8.26
C LYS A 38 -2.36 3.90 7.40
N SER A 39 -2.95 5.06 7.15
CA SER A 39 -2.31 6.09 6.36
C SER A 39 -1.15 6.74 7.10
N MET A 40 -0.06 6.97 6.37
CA MET A 40 1.17 7.50 6.94
C MET A 40 1.99 8.24 5.89
N ASP A 41 2.94 9.06 6.33
CA ASP A 41 3.81 9.79 5.41
C ASP A 41 4.68 8.87 4.55
N GLY A 42 5.10 9.39 3.39
CA GLY A 42 5.81 8.61 2.37
C GLY A 42 7.14 7.98 2.84
N SER A 43 7.78 8.51 3.87
CA SER A 43 8.97 7.90 4.50
C SER A 43 8.61 6.84 5.55
N LEU A 44 7.51 7.03 6.28
CA LEU A 44 7.05 6.14 7.35
C LEU A 44 6.46 4.84 6.81
N ARG A 45 5.82 4.85 5.64
CA ARG A 45 5.30 3.63 4.99
C ARG A 45 6.37 2.57 4.73
N TYR A 46 7.57 3.00 4.32
CA TYR A 46 8.71 2.07 4.13
C TYR A 46 9.20 1.51 5.46
N GLN A 47 9.21 2.33 6.52
CA GLN A 47 9.53 1.85 7.86
C GLN A 47 8.49 0.83 8.34
N ALA A 48 7.20 1.08 8.12
CA ALA A 48 6.13 0.15 8.47
C ALA A 48 6.26 -1.20 7.76
N LEU A 49 6.69 -1.23 6.49
CA LEU A 49 7.05 -2.48 5.80
C LEU A 49 8.20 -3.21 6.49
N THR A 50 9.30 -2.50 6.79
CA THR A 50 10.46 -3.14 7.41
C THR A 50 10.22 -3.61 8.85
N SER A 51 9.35 -2.93 9.59
CA SER A 51 8.97 -3.30 10.95
C SER A 51 7.85 -4.35 10.99
N GLY A 52 7.30 -4.76 9.84
CA GLY A 52 6.18 -5.70 9.77
C GLY A 52 4.84 -5.12 10.24
N GLN A 53 4.75 -3.80 10.44
CA GLN A 53 3.51 -3.11 10.80
C GLN A 53 2.55 -2.98 9.61
N ALA A 54 3.09 -3.00 8.39
CA ALA A 54 2.34 -3.01 7.14
C ALA A 54 2.91 -4.08 6.19
N GLN A 55 2.08 -4.60 5.29
CA GLN A 55 2.49 -5.57 4.26
C GLN A 55 2.35 -4.99 2.85
N VAL A 56 1.55 -3.95 2.69
CA VAL A 56 1.27 -3.31 1.40
C VAL A 56 1.34 -1.80 1.58
N ILE A 57 1.94 -1.09 0.63
CA ILE A 57 2.00 0.39 0.60
C ILE A 57 1.64 0.88 -0.79
N ASP A 58 1.27 2.15 -0.91
CA ASP A 58 1.32 2.84 -2.19
C ASP A 58 2.78 3.21 -2.52
N ALA A 59 3.16 3.08 -3.79
CA ALA A 59 4.47 3.53 -4.26
C ALA A 59 4.39 3.85 -5.76
N PHE A 60 5.23 4.77 -6.22
CA PHE A 60 5.41 4.98 -7.66
C PHE A 60 6.36 3.90 -8.20
N SER A 61 6.08 3.37 -9.39
CA SER A 61 6.93 2.36 -10.04
C SER A 61 8.36 2.85 -10.32
N THR A 62 8.56 4.17 -10.36
CA THR A 62 9.85 4.84 -10.55
C THR A 62 10.57 5.18 -9.23
N ASP A 63 10.02 4.79 -8.08
CA ASP A 63 10.61 5.10 -6.77
C ASP A 63 11.85 4.22 -6.52
N GLY A 64 13.03 4.85 -6.43
CA GLY A 64 14.30 4.17 -6.19
C GLY A 64 14.37 3.46 -4.82
N LEU A 65 13.44 3.73 -3.90
CA LEU A 65 13.34 3.02 -2.64
C LEU A 65 12.84 1.58 -2.82
N LEU A 66 12.15 1.26 -3.92
CA LEU A 66 11.67 -0.09 -4.21
C LEU A 66 12.82 -1.11 -4.24
N GLU A 67 13.90 -0.80 -4.97
CA GLU A 67 15.09 -1.66 -5.02
C GLU A 67 15.79 -1.72 -3.66
N LYS A 68 15.92 -0.58 -2.97
CA LYS A 68 16.58 -0.49 -1.66
C LYS A 68 15.91 -1.37 -0.60
N PHE A 69 14.58 -1.42 -0.61
CA PHE A 69 13.79 -2.23 0.33
C PHE A 69 13.42 -3.61 -0.23
N LYS A 70 13.96 -4.00 -1.40
CA LYS A 70 13.67 -5.27 -2.10
C LYS A 70 12.17 -5.53 -2.25
N LEU A 71 11.42 -4.48 -2.56
CA LEU A 71 9.98 -4.53 -2.74
C LEU A 71 9.66 -4.97 -4.17
N ARG A 72 8.53 -5.66 -4.32
CA ARG A 72 8.00 -6.06 -5.62
C ARG A 72 6.79 -5.18 -5.94
N VAL A 73 6.87 -4.47 -7.05
CA VAL A 73 5.72 -3.80 -7.65
C VAL A 73 4.78 -4.87 -8.20
N LEU A 74 3.48 -4.71 -7.95
CA LEU A 74 2.45 -5.59 -8.49
C LEU A 74 1.93 -5.00 -9.78
N GLU A 75 1.69 -5.86 -10.78
CA GLU A 75 1.01 -5.46 -12.01
C GLU A 75 -0.48 -5.24 -11.72
N ASP A 76 -1.03 -4.21 -12.38
CA ASP A 76 -2.45 -3.81 -12.34
C ASP A 76 -3.31 -4.75 -13.20
#